data_AF-A0A8T3YET7-F1
#
_entry.id   AF-A0A8T3YET7-F1
#
_cell.length_a   1.000
_cell.length_b   1.000
_cell.length_c   1.000
_cell.angle_alpha   90.00
_cell.angle_beta   90.00
_cell.angle_gamma   90.00
#
_symmetry.space_group_name_H-M   'P 1'
#
loop_
_entity.id
_entity.type
_entity.pdbx_description
1 polymer ?
#
loop_
_entity_poly.entity_id
_entity_poly.type
_entity_poly.pdbx_seq_one_letter_code
_entity_poly.pdbx_strand_id
1 'polypeptide(L)'
;MAEDIQPQPVTQPERPKVQLFAGARANKGYVLKASLLALAFWLLQFLYQFFAFSAGDVTLSLIRSFAFSGASLIGLALVVGPLARLTKYNFIVHRRSIGVWGFTFIIMHFFAVMALAFNFNQALLFWDFNPFINFLLFGFGAYWLFMPLYLTSTDWATQKLGYKNWKRLHRLAYPGYILAMLHYTQVNPQALQSAPGYLLLLVTGLAIVLQVAGFVKTISRSKNRKDLLIGLAIIALGLLLAWASYSGMFKG
;
A
#
# COMPACT_ATOMS: atom_id res chain seq x y z
N MET A 1 -23.12 16.37 64.95
CA MET A 1 -23.19 15.28 63.95
C MET A 1 -22.52 15.82 62.70
N ALA A 2 -21.29 15.38 62.42
CA ALA A 2 -20.61 15.70 61.16
C ALA A 2 -21.14 14.71 60.11
N GLU A 3 -21.79 15.25 59.09
CA GLU A 3 -22.36 14.47 57.98
C GLU A 3 -21.20 14.02 57.08
N ASP A 4 -21.00 12.70 57.00
CA ASP A 4 -19.95 12.05 56.19
C ASP A 4 -20.30 12.18 54.70
N ILE A 5 -19.82 13.26 54.07
CA ILE A 5 -19.99 13.48 52.64
C ILE A 5 -18.97 12.61 51.89
N GLN A 6 -19.37 11.38 51.60
CA GLN A 6 -18.64 10.48 50.72
C GLN A 6 -18.53 11.11 49.31
N PRO A 7 -17.31 11.24 48.74
CA PRO A 7 -17.14 11.83 47.41
C PRO A 7 -17.78 10.93 46.34
N GLN A 8 -18.67 11.51 45.53
CA GLN A 8 -19.32 10.75 44.46
C GLN A 8 -18.28 10.22 43.45
N PRO A 9 -18.41 8.95 43.00
CA PRO A 9 -17.49 8.37 42.04
C PRO A 9 -17.54 9.18 40.74
N VAL A 10 -16.40 9.76 40.36
CA VAL A 10 -16.25 10.48 39.09
C VAL A 10 -16.42 9.47 37.95
N THR A 11 -17.63 9.38 37.39
CA THR A 11 -17.89 8.60 36.18
C THR A 11 -17.09 9.24 35.05
N GLN A 12 -16.00 8.61 34.63
CA GLN A 12 -15.27 9.06 33.44
C GLN A 12 -16.25 9.05 32.26
N PRO A 13 -16.38 10.14 31.49
CA PRO A 13 -17.24 10.14 30.32
C PRO A 13 -16.77 9.02 29.39
N GLU A 14 -17.67 8.11 29.03
CA GLU A 14 -17.39 7.07 28.04
C GLU A 14 -16.81 7.75 26.80
N ARG A 15 -15.57 7.39 26.43
CA ARG A 15 -14.98 7.94 25.21
C ARG A 15 -15.92 7.58 24.06
N PRO A 16 -16.40 8.54 23.26
CA PRO A 16 -17.30 8.26 22.16
C PRO A 16 -16.65 7.19 21.29
N LYS A 17 -17.32 6.04 21.11
CA LYS A 17 -16.86 4.97 20.25
C LYS A 17 -16.69 5.56 18.87
N VAL A 18 -15.44 5.82 18.47
CA VAL A 18 -15.14 6.41 17.18
C VAL A 18 -15.50 5.39 16.10
N GLN A 19 -16.73 5.47 15.60
CA GLN A 19 -17.26 4.65 14.51
C GLN A 19 -16.76 5.14 13.15
N LEU A 20 -15.46 5.42 13.02
CA LEU A 20 -14.88 5.94 11.77
C LEU A 20 -15.07 4.98 10.58
N PHE A 21 -15.38 3.71 10.82
CA PHE A 21 -15.49 2.67 9.79
C PHE A 21 -16.66 1.67 9.99
N ALA A 22 -17.56 1.91 10.95
CA ALA A 22 -18.70 1.04 11.17
C ALA A 22 -19.67 1.18 9.99
N GLY A 23 -19.86 0.12 9.21
CA GLY A 23 -20.89 0.06 8.17
C GLY A 23 -20.50 -0.74 6.92
N ALA A 24 -19.33 -0.46 6.31
CA ALA A 24 -18.98 -1.09 5.03
C ALA A 24 -18.74 -2.60 5.15
N ARG A 25 -18.02 -3.06 6.19
CA ARG A 25 -17.79 -4.50 6.42
C ARG A 25 -18.92 -5.22 7.17
N ALA A 26 -19.76 -4.50 7.89
CA ALA A 26 -20.96 -5.07 8.49
C ALA A 26 -21.96 -5.52 7.41
N ASN A 27 -21.93 -4.86 6.25
CA ASN A 27 -22.71 -5.24 5.09
C ASN A 27 -22.05 -6.40 4.32
N LYS A 28 -22.57 -7.62 4.51
CA LYS A 28 -22.12 -8.83 3.80
C LYS A 28 -22.14 -8.67 2.27
N GLY A 29 -23.13 -7.96 1.73
CA GLY A 29 -23.27 -7.71 0.30
C GLY A 29 -22.14 -6.81 -0.25
N TYR A 30 -21.72 -5.80 0.52
CA TYR A 30 -20.57 -4.98 0.17
C TYR A 30 -19.28 -5.81 0.12
N VAL A 31 -19.04 -6.62 1.17
CA VAL A 31 -17.84 -7.47 1.25
C VAL A 31 -17.79 -8.44 0.08
N LEU A 32 -18.92 -9.08 -0.26
CA LEU A 32 -19.02 -9.98 -1.40
C LEU A 32 -18.69 -9.26 -2.72
N LYS A 33 -19.33 -8.11 -2.98
CA LYS A 33 -19.06 -7.32 -4.20
C LYS A 33 -17.60 -6.91 -4.32
N ALA A 34 -17.01 -6.39 -3.24
CA ALA A 34 -15.60 -5.99 -3.23
C ALA A 34 -14.68 -7.19 -3.49
N SER A 35 -15.03 -8.36 -2.96
CA SER A 35 -14.29 -9.61 -3.16
C SER A 35 -14.37 -10.09 -4.61
N LEU A 36 -15.58 -10.11 -5.19
CA LEU A 36 -15.78 -10.49 -6.58
C LEU A 36 -15.05 -9.54 -7.53
N LEU A 37 -15.07 -8.23 -7.26
CA LEU A 37 -14.33 -7.25 -8.06
C LEU A 37 -12.81 -7.46 -7.97
N ALA A 38 -12.28 -7.71 -6.77
CA ALA A 38 -10.85 -7.99 -6.60
C ALA A 38 -10.43 -9.28 -7.31
N LEU A 39 -11.24 -10.34 -7.21
CA LEU A 39 -10.99 -11.62 -7.88
C LEU A 39 -11.11 -11.50 -9.39
N ALA A 40 -12.12 -10.77 -9.90
CA ALA A 40 -12.26 -10.51 -11.33
C ALA A 40 -11.09 -9.68 -11.87
N PHE A 41 -10.65 -8.67 -11.11
CA PHE A 41 -9.46 -7.89 -11.45
C PHE A 41 -8.20 -8.76 -11.53
N TRP A 42 -7.98 -9.63 -10.55
CA TRP A 42 -6.86 -10.58 -10.60
C TRP A 42 -6.99 -11.57 -11.76
N LEU A 43 -8.18 -12.12 -12.00
CA LEU A 43 -8.40 -13.06 -13.10
C LEU A 43 -8.10 -12.40 -14.45
N LEU A 44 -8.50 -11.15 -14.66
CA LEU A 44 -8.16 -10.41 -15.88
C LEU A 44 -6.64 -10.28 -16.06
N GLN A 45 -5.93 -9.94 -14.97
CA GLN A 45 -4.46 -9.87 -14.99
C GLN A 45 -3.84 -11.24 -15.29
N PHE A 46 -4.36 -12.31 -14.70
CA PHE A 46 -3.90 -13.67 -14.95
C PHE A 46 -4.12 -14.09 -16.40
N LEU A 47 -5.31 -13.86 -16.95
CA LEU A 47 -5.63 -14.19 -18.34
C LEU A 47 -4.73 -13.41 -19.30
N TYR A 48 -4.49 -12.12 -19.05
CA TYR A 48 -3.54 -11.35 -19.85
C TYR A 48 -2.13 -11.94 -19.78
N GLN A 49 -1.63 -12.26 -18.58
CA GLN A 49 -0.30 -12.86 -18.44
C GLN A 49 -0.23 -14.20 -19.20
N PHE A 50 -1.22 -15.07 -19.00
CA PHE A 50 -1.23 -16.40 -19.58
C PHE A 50 -1.33 -16.39 -21.10
N PHE A 51 -2.18 -15.55 -21.68
CA PHE A 51 -2.44 -15.54 -23.12
C PHE A 51 -1.55 -14.57 -23.91
N ALA A 52 -1.09 -13.45 -23.31
CA ALA A 52 -0.43 -12.38 -24.06
C ALA A 52 1.04 -12.15 -23.71
N PHE A 53 1.47 -12.40 -22.46
CA PHE A 53 2.82 -11.98 -22.02
C PHE A 53 3.75 -13.14 -21.63
N SER A 54 3.21 -14.16 -20.96
CA SER A 54 3.90 -15.38 -20.52
C SER A 54 3.49 -16.62 -21.33
N ALA A 55 2.62 -16.44 -22.34
CA ALA A 55 2.23 -17.42 -23.37
C ALA A 55 2.25 -18.90 -22.94
N GLY A 56 1.27 -19.30 -22.13
CA GLY A 56 1.09 -20.69 -21.69
C GLY A 56 1.83 -21.09 -20.40
N ASP A 57 2.73 -20.26 -19.88
CA ASP A 57 3.38 -20.51 -18.60
C ASP A 57 2.45 -20.16 -17.43
N VAL A 58 1.79 -21.18 -16.86
CA VAL A 58 0.88 -21.04 -15.71
C VAL A 58 1.61 -20.50 -14.49
N THR A 59 2.81 -21.01 -14.20
CA THR A 59 3.58 -20.66 -12.99
C THR A 59 3.94 -19.19 -12.98
N LEU A 60 4.56 -18.72 -14.07
CA LEU A 60 4.97 -17.33 -14.21
C LEU A 60 3.76 -16.40 -14.28
N SER A 61 2.67 -16.84 -14.91
CA SER A 61 1.42 -16.07 -14.97
C SER A 61 0.77 -15.89 -13.60
N LEU A 62 0.76 -16.93 -12.75
CA LEU A 62 0.28 -16.82 -11.37
C LEU A 62 1.14 -15.85 -10.56
N ILE A 63 2.46 -16.06 -10.56
CA ILE A 63 3.40 -15.21 -9.82
C ILE A 63 3.24 -13.74 -10.21
N ARG A 64 3.22 -13.44 -11.52
CA ARG A 64 3.11 -12.06 -12.04
C ARG A 64 1.73 -11.46 -11.78
N SER A 65 0.66 -12.20 -12.02
CA SER A 65 -0.71 -11.68 -11.85
C SER A 65 -1.02 -11.35 -10.39
N PHE A 66 -0.60 -12.17 -9.43
CA PHE A 66 -0.72 -11.84 -8.00
C PHE A 66 0.04 -10.57 -7.65
N ALA A 67 1.28 -10.46 -8.13
CA ALA A 67 2.12 -9.29 -7.90
C ALA A 67 1.41 -8.04 -8.43
N PHE A 68 1.07 -8.00 -9.72
CA PHE A 68 0.52 -6.81 -10.38
C PHE A 68 -0.83 -6.41 -9.81
N SER A 69 -1.67 -7.38 -9.48
CA SER A 69 -2.97 -7.13 -8.83
C SER A 69 -2.78 -6.52 -7.45
N GLY A 70 -1.89 -7.11 -6.65
CA GLY A 70 -1.60 -6.66 -5.30
C GLY A 70 -1.04 -5.24 -5.26
N ALA A 71 0.00 -4.98 -6.07
CA ALA A 71 0.65 -3.68 -6.15
C ALA A 71 -0.31 -2.60 -6.67
N SER A 72 -1.07 -2.90 -7.73
CA SER A 72 -2.04 -1.93 -8.29
C SER A 72 -3.13 -1.56 -7.28
N LEU A 73 -3.67 -2.54 -6.54
CA LEU A 73 -4.67 -2.26 -5.50
C LEU A 73 -4.08 -1.47 -4.32
N ILE A 74 -2.85 -1.77 -3.88
CA ILE A 74 -2.19 -0.97 -2.84
C ILE A 74 -1.98 0.48 -3.34
N GLY A 75 -1.53 0.66 -4.58
CA GLY A 75 -1.40 1.98 -5.21
C GLY A 75 -2.73 2.72 -5.27
N LEU A 76 -3.82 2.04 -5.66
CA LEU A 76 -5.17 2.60 -5.64
C LEU A 76 -5.60 3.01 -4.22
N ALA A 77 -5.28 2.21 -3.19
CA ALA A 77 -5.56 2.58 -1.80
C ALA A 77 -4.81 3.84 -1.33
N LEU A 78 -3.63 4.13 -1.92
CA LEU A 78 -2.91 5.40 -1.71
C LEU A 78 -3.57 6.57 -2.44
N VAL A 79 -4.14 6.36 -3.62
CA VAL A 79 -4.91 7.35 -4.41
C VAL A 79 -6.20 7.78 -3.70
N VAL A 80 -6.92 6.85 -3.08
CA VAL A 80 -8.23 7.12 -2.47
C VAL A 80 -8.17 8.20 -1.39
N GLY A 81 -7.08 8.27 -0.62
CA GLY A 81 -6.94 9.24 0.47
C GLY A 81 -6.97 10.71 -0.01
N PRO A 82 -6.07 11.12 -0.91
CA PRO A 82 -6.12 12.42 -1.57
C PRO A 82 -7.42 12.65 -2.36
N LEU A 83 -7.89 11.64 -3.11
CA LEU A 83 -9.08 11.77 -3.96
C LEU A 83 -10.35 12.09 -3.15
N ALA A 84 -10.50 11.48 -1.97
CA ALA A 84 -11.59 11.77 -1.05
C ALA A 84 -11.57 13.20 -0.46
N ARG A 85 -10.44 13.92 -0.57
CA ARG A 85 -10.36 15.35 -0.18
C ARG A 85 -10.66 16.31 -1.34
N LEU A 86 -10.54 15.82 -2.58
CA LEU A 86 -10.78 16.61 -3.79
C LEU A 86 -12.21 16.46 -4.31
N THR A 87 -12.86 15.34 -4.00
CA THR A 87 -14.20 15.02 -4.46
C THR A 87 -15.21 15.09 -3.30
N LYS A 88 -16.49 15.34 -3.63
CA LYS A 88 -17.60 15.30 -2.65
C LYS A 88 -18.06 13.87 -2.32
N TYR A 89 -17.56 12.88 -3.07
CA TYR A 89 -17.93 11.48 -2.92
C TYR A 89 -17.14 10.79 -1.82
N ASN A 90 -17.81 9.94 -1.05
CA ASN A 90 -17.21 9.25 0.09
C ASN A 90 -16.39 8.00 -0.33
N PHE A 91 -15.35 8.18 -1.15
CA PHE A 91 -14.50 7.06 -1.59
C PHE A 91 -13.70 6.42 -0.45
N ILE A 92 -13.54 7.11 0.68
CA ILE A 92 -12.70 6.65 1.80
C ILE A 92 -13.15 5.31 2.38
N VAL A 93 -14.45 4.99 2.28
CA VAL A 93 -15.03 3.74 2.79
C VAL A 93 -14.45 2.51 2.08
N HIS A 94 -14.02 2.66 0.83
CA HIS A 94 -13.44 1.60 0.01
C HIS A 94 -11.94 1.42 0.22
N ARG A 95 -11.25 2.42 0.79
CA ARG A 95 -9.79 2.43 0.93
C ARG A 95 -9.27 1.19 1.65
N ARG A 96 -9.92 0.83 2.76
CA ARG A 96 -9.51 -0.32 3.59
C ARG A 96 -9.71 -1.64 2.86
N SER A 97 -10.87 -1.84 2.21
CA SER A 97 -11.12 -3.09 1.46
C SER A 97 -10.16 -3.26 0.29
N ILE A 98 -9.87 -2.18 -0.44
CA ILE A 98 -8.90 -2.19 -1.54
C ILE A 98 -7.51 -2.58 -1.03
N GLY A 99 -7.04 -1.94 0.05
CA GLY A 99 -5.72 -2.25 0.63
C GLY A 99 -5.61 -3.68 1.16
N VAL A 100 -6.67 -4.22 1.76
CA VAL A 100 -6.72 -5.60 2.27
C VAL A 100 -6.64 -6.60 1.12
N TRP A 101 -7.41 -6.42 0.04
CA TRP A 101 -7.30 -7.26 -1.14
C TRP A 101 -5.94 -7.13 -1.82
N GLY A 102 -5.40 -5.91 -1.90
CA GLY A 102 -4.05 -5.66 -2.41
C GLY A 102 -3.01 -6.49 -1.67
N PHE A 103 -2.97 -6.42 -0.34
CA PHE A 103 -2.01 -7.22 0.41
C PHE A 103 -2.33 -8.73 0.42
N THR A 104 -3.60 -9.12 0.32
CA THR A 104 -3.97 -10.53 0.16
C THR A 104 -3.30 -11.13 -1.09
N PHE A 105 -3.32 -10.42 -2.22
CA PHE A 105 -2.61 -10.87 -3.41
C PHE A 105 -1.10 -10.82 -3.25
N ILE A 106 -0.54 -9.90 -2.46
CA ILE A 106 0.91 -9.91 -2.14
C ILE A 106 1.29 -11.13 -1.27
N ILE A 107 0.44 -11.56 -0.34
CA ILE A 107 0.63 -12.81 0.40
C ILE A 107 0.62 -13.99 -0.58
N MET A 108 -0.37 -14.05 -1.48
CA MET A 108 -0.43 -15.11 -2.50
C MET A 108 0.79 -15.08 -3.42
N HIS A 109 1.28 -13.89 -3.80
CA HIS A 109 2.50 -13.74 -4.58
C HIS A 109 3.72 -14.30 -3.84
N PHE A 110 3.90 -13.94 -2.55
CA PHE A 110 4.99 -14.45 -1.74
C PHE A 110 4.97 -15.98 -1.67
N PHE A 111 3.82 -16.58 -1.37
CA PHE A 111 3.68 -18.03 -1.33
C PHE A 111 3.85 -18.68 -2.70
N ALA A 112 3.37 -18.07 -3.79
CA ALA A 112 3.55 -18.57 -5.15
C ALA A 112 5.04 -18.56 -5.54
N VAL A 113 5.79 -17.52 -5.20
CA VAL A 113 7.25 -17.48 -5.43
C VAL A 113 7.94 -18.56 -4.60
N MET A 114 7.65 -18.64 -3.31
CA MET A 114 8.27 -19.63 -2.43
C MET A 114 7.97 -21.06 -2.90
N ALA A 115 6.72 -21.37 -3.24
CA ALA A 115 6.32 -22.72 -3.65
C ALA A 115 6.78 -23.06 -5.08
N LEU A 116 6.50 -22.18 -6.05
CA LEU A 116 6.63 -22.51 -7.47
C LEU A 116 7.99 -22.15 -8.06
N ALA A 117 8.67 -21.11 -7.54
CA ALA A 117 9.98 -20.70 -8.02
C ALA A 117 11.12 -21.25 -7.14
N PHE A 118 10.94 -21.27 -5.82
CA PHE A 118 12.01 -21.67 -4.90
C PHE A 118 11.82 -23.04 -4.25
N ASN A 119 10.68 -23.72 -4.46
CA ASN A 119 10.36 -25.00 -3.81
C ASN A 119 10.61 -24.97 -2.29
N PHE A 120 10.22 -23.86 -1.65
CA PHE A 120 10.46 -23.52 -0.24
C PHE A 120 11.93 -23.49 0.22
N ASN A 121 12.89 -23.47 -0.70
CA ASN A 121 14.29 -23.30 -0.39
C ASN A 121 14.62 -21.84 -0.08
N GLN A 122 14.60 -21.50 1.21
CA GLN A 122 14.92 -20.15 1.71
C GLN A 122 16.36 -19.70 1.40
N ALA A 123 17.30 -20.61 1.13
CA ALA A 123 18.65 -20.22 0.72
C ALA A 123 18.66 -19.49 -0.62
N LEU A 124 17.69 -19.76 -1.50
CA LEU A 124 17.52 -19.04 -2.77
C LEU A 124 16.97 -17.62 -2.57
N LEU A 125 16.24 -17.37 -1.49
CA LEU A 125 15.74 -16.03 -1.17
C LEU A 125 16.88 -15.14 -0.61
N PHE A 126 17.76 -15.73 0.19
CA PHE A 126 18.85 -15.03 0.90
C PHE A 126 20.24 -15.40 0.36
N TRP A 127 20.35 -15.65 -0.95
CA TRP A 127 21.62 -16.03 -1.58
C TRP A 127 22.68 -14.93 -1.45
N ASP A 128 22.23 -13.67 -1.38
CA ASP A 128 23.03 -12.52 -0.98
C ASP A 128 22.18 -11.61 -0.08
N PHE A 129 22.79 -11.07 0.98
CA PHE A 129 22.15 -10.15 1.95
C PHE A 129 22.21 -8.68 1.52
N ASN A 130 22.97 -8.35 0.47
CA ASN A 130 23.02 -7.01 -0.09
C ASN A 130 21.81 -6.76 -1.01
N PRO A 131 20.87 -5.86 -0.67
CA PRO A 131 19.66 -5.62 -1.47
C PRO A 131 19.93 -4.97 -2.83
N PHE A 132 21.11 -4.38 -3.03
CA PHE A 132 21.52 -3.82 -4.32
C PHE A 132 22.10 -4.87 -5.27
N ILE A 133 22.38 -6.08 -4.77
CA ILE A 133 22.78 -7.26 -5.55
C ILE A 133 21.59 -8.21 -5.67
N ASN A 134 20.89 -8.45 -4.56
CA ASN A 134 19.70 -9.29 -4.48
C ASN A 134 18.43 -8.45 -4.29
N PHE A 135 17.82 -8.07 -5.41
CA PHE A 135 16.61 -7.24 -5.44
C PHE A 135 15.34 -7.92 -4.85
N LEU A 136 15.39 -9.23 -4.56
CA LEU A 136 14.31 -9.93 -3.85
C LEU A 136 14.14 -9.38 -2.43
N LEU A 137 15.21 -8.88 -1.81
CA LEU A 137 15.19 -8.31 -0.47
C LEU A 137 14.32 -7.04 -0.38
N PHE A 138 14.21 -6.27 -1.47
CA PHE A 138 13.26 -5.15 -1.52
C PHE A 138 11.80 -5.64 -1.42
N GLY A 139 11.47 -6.72 -2.15
CA GLY A 139 10.15 -7.34 -2.09
C GLY A 139 9.85 -7.94 -0.71
N PHE A 140 10.83 -8.63 -0.12
CA PHE A 140 10.73 -9.18 1.23
C PHE A 140 10.55 -8.09 2.30
N GLY A 141 11.32 -6.99 2.22
CA GLY A 141 11.16 -5.84 3.10
C GLY A 141 9.79 -5.18 2.96
N ALA A 142 9.30 -5.01 1.73
CA ALA A 142 7.95 -4.50 1.48
C ALA A 142 6.88 -5.40 2.12
N TYR A 143 6.96 -6.71 1.92
CA TYR A 143 6.05 -7.70 2.50
C TYR A 143 5.92 -7.52 4.03
N TRP A 144 7.05 -7.43 4.73
CA TRP A 144 7.06 -7.26 6.19
C TRP A 144 6.58 -5.90 6.65
N LEU A 145 6.78 -4.82 5.89
CA LEU A 145 6.22 -3.51 6.21
C LEU A 145 4.69 -3.47 6.05
N PHE A 146 4.14 -4.20 5.09
CA PHE A 146 2.70 -4.27 4.87
C PHE A 146 1.99 -5.25 5.81
N MET A 147 2.67 -6.29 6.30
CA MET A 147 2.11 -7.28 7.21
C MET A 147 1.40 -6.66 8.44
N PRO A 148 2.01 -5.76 9.23
CA PRO A 148 1.32 -5.14 10.37
C PRO A 148 0.12 -4.29 9.93
N LEU A 149 0.14 -3.69 8.73
CA LEU A 149 -0.99 -2.91 8.22
C LEU A 149 -2.19 -3.80 7.91
N TYR A 150 -1.94 -4.96 7.32
CA TYR A 150 -2.98 -5.94 7.04
C TYR A 150 -3.60 -6.49 8.33
N LEU A 151 -2.77 -6.89 9.30
CA LEU A 151 -3.23 -7.40 10.59
C LEU A 151 -4.00 -6.34 11.39
N THR A 152 -3.63 -5.07 11.24
CA THR A 152 -4.30 -3.94 11.92
C THR A 152 -5.39 -3.27 11.08
N SER A 153 -5.81 -3.89 9.98
CA SER A 153 -6.94 -3.45 9.15
C SER A 153 -8.30 -3.95 9.65
N THR A 154 -8.44 -4.12 10.97
CA THR A 154 -9.69 -4.48 11.66
C THR A 154 -10.21 -3.33 12.51
N ASP A 155 -11.53 -3.31 12.76
CA ASP A 155 -12.15 -2.29 13.62
C ASP A 155 -11.64 -2.42 15.06
N TRP A 156 -11.49 -3.66 15.54
CA TRP A 156 -10.88 -3.96 16.83
C TRP A 156 -9.48 -3.36 16.97
N ALA A 157 -8.59 -3.55 15.98
CA ALA A 157 -7.23 -3.01 16.04
C ALA A 157 -7.21 -1.48 16.02
N THR A 158 -8.14 -0.87 15.27
CA THR A 158 -8.28 0.60 15.21
C THR A 158 -8.72 1.17 16.56
N GLN A 159 -9.66 0.50 17.24
CA GLN A 159 -10.14 0.87 18.56
C GLN A 159 -9.06 0.66 19.63
N LYS A 160 -8.38 -0.50 19.61
CA LYS A 160 -7.35 -0.87 20.61
C LYS A 160 -6.10 -0.01 20.54
N LEU A 161 -5.59 0.28 19.34
CA LEU A 161 -4.40 1.13 19.17
C LEU A 161 -4.71 2.62 19.33
N GLY A 162 -5.97 3.01 19.14
CA GLY A 162 -6.39 4.40 19.00
C GLY A 162 -6.02 4.98 17.63
N TYR A 163 -6.88 5.86 17.10
CA TYR A 163 -6.76 6.39 15.74
C TYR A 163 -5.40 7.04 15.43
N LYS A 164 -4.78 7.74 16.40
CA LYS A 164 -3.49 8.40 16.23
C LYS A 164 -2.35 7.41 15.96
N ASN A 165 -2.24 6.36 16.78
CA ASN A 165 -1.17 5.36 16.65
C ASN A 165 -1.43 4.44 15.45
N TRP A 166 -2.69 4.04 15.24
CA TRP A 166 -3.10 3.30 14.05
C TRP A 166 -2.71 4.03 12.76
N LYS A 167 -2.96 5.35 12.70
CA LYS A 167 -2.57 6.17 11.56
C LYS A 167 -1.05 6.29 11.41
N ARG A 168 -0.29 6.36 12.51
CA ARG A 168 1.18 6.38 12.48
C ARG A 168 1.73 5.07 11.93
N LEU A 169 1.21 3.93 12.38
CA LEU A 169 1.55 2.60 11.87
C LEU A 169 1.25 2.51 10.38
N HIS A 170 0.06 2.94 9.95
CA HIS A 170 -0.33 2.89 8.53
C HIS A 170 0.48 3.81 7.60
N ARG A 171 1.36 4.67 8.15
CA ARG A 171 2.35 5.39 7.31
C ARG A 171 3.43 4.46 6.75
N LEU A 172 3.62 3.26 7.29
CA LEU A 172 4.53 2.27 6.71
C LEU A 172 4.10 1.85 5.30
N ALA A 173 2.86 2.12 4.89
CA ALA A 173 2.41 1.91 3.52
C ALA A 173 3.27 2.68 2.50
N TYR A 174 3.79 3.86 2.87
CA TYR A 174 4.63 4.67 1.98
C TYR A 174 5.99 4.02 1.71
N PRO A 175 6.86 3.76 2.73
CA PRO A 175 8.11 3.05 2.49
C PRO A 175 7.88 1.64 1.94
N GLY A 176 6.84 0.93 2.38
CA GLY A 176 6.50 -0.39 1.83
C GLY A 176 6.19 -0.35 0.32
N TYR A 177 5.45 0.66 -0.14
CA TYR A 177 5.13 0.80 -1.55
C TYR A 177 6.34 1.23 -2.39
N ILE A 178 7.21 2.07 -1.84
CA ILE A 178 8.48 2.43 -2.48
C ILE A 178 9.35 1.18 -2.68
N LEU A 179 9.51 0.35 -1.64
CA LEU A 179 10.25 -0.91 -1.74
C LEU A 179 9.62 -1.87 -2.76
N ALA A 180 8.29 -1.96 -2.81
CA ALA A 180 7.60 -2.77 -3.81
C ALA A 180 7.91 -2.28 -5.25
N MET A 181 7.89 -0.96 -5.49
CA MET A 181 8.24 -0.41 -6.81
C MET A 181 9.70 -0.64 -7.17
N LEU A 182 10.64 -0.51 -6.22
CA LEU A 182 12.05 -0.84 -6.43
C LEU A 182 12.25 -2.32 -6.77
N HIS A 183 11.54 -3.22 -6.09
CA HIS A 183 11.56 -4.64 -6.39
C HIS A 183 11.15 -4.91 -7.85
N TYR A 184 10.07 -4.29 -8.33
CA TYR A 184 9.62 -4.46 -9.72
C TYR A 184 10.61 -3.97 -10.76
N THR A 185 11.12 -2.75 -10.58
CA THR A 185 11.98 -2.12 -11.58
C THR A 185 13.30 -2.87 -11.75
N GLN A 186 13.77 -3.55 -10.71
CA GLN A 186 15.03 -4.28 -10.73
C GLN A 186 14.87 -5.76 -11.08
N VAL A 187 13.80 -6.43 -10.60
CA VAL A 187 13.61 -7.88 -10.86
C VAL A 187 13.05 -8.14 -12.25
N ASN A 188 12.16 -7.28 -12.77
CA ASN A 188 11.57 -7.50 -14.09
C ASN A 188 11.15 -6.19 -14.77
N PRO A 189 12.11 -5.40 -15.27
CA PRO A 189 11.81 -4.12 -15.93
C PRO A 189 10.96 -4.30 -17.19
N GLN A 190 11.10 -5.41 -17.91
CA GLN A 190 10.34 -5.69 -19.13
C GLN A 190 8.85 -5.91 -18.84
N ALA A 191 8.52 -6.54 -17.70
CA ALA A 191 7.13 -6.72 -17.29
C ALA A 191 6.40 -5.41 -17.01
N LEU A 192 7.11 -4.30 -16.76
CA LEU A 192 6.50 -2.97 -16.66
C LEU A 192 6.02 -2.43 -18.02
N GLN A 193 6.54 -2.94 -19.13
CA GLN A 193 6.13 -2.60 -20.50
C GLN A 193 5.00 -3.51 -21.00
N SER A 194 4.18 -4.03 -20.08
CA SER A 194 2.99 -4.82 -20.37
C SER A 194 1.73 -4.03 -19.98
N ALA A 195 0.54 -4.39 -20.46
CA ALA A 195 -0.69 -3.71 -20.03
C ALA A 195 -0.87 -3.69 -18.48
N PRO A 196 -0.64 -4.79 -17.73
CA PRO A 196 -0.59 -4.77 -16.26
C PRO A 196 0.47 -3.80 -15.70
N GLY A 197 1.64 -3.74 -16.35
CA GLY A 197 2.73 -2.85 -16.00
C GLY A 197 2.37 -1.38 -16.17
N TYR A 198 1.80 -1.00 -17.31
CA TYR A 198 1.33 0.36 -17.58
C TYR A 198 0.22 0.79 -16.62
N LEU A 199 -0.70 -0.12 -16.28
CA LEU A 199 -1.72 0.16 -15.26
C LEU A 199 -1.06 0.47 -13.90
N LEU A 200 -0.11 -0.35 -13.46
CA LEU A 200 0.62 -0.14 -12.22
C LEU A 200 1.37 1.21 -12.23
N LEU A 201 2.04 1.54 -13.33
CA LEU A 201 2.73 2.82 -13.50
C LEU A 201 1.78 4.01 -13.48
N LEU A 202 0.63 3.91 -14.14
CA LEU A 202 -0.41 4.94 -14.14
C LEU A 202 -0.94 5.17 -12.73
N VAL A 203 -1.33 4.12 -12.02
CA VAL A 203 -1.83 4.20 -10.65
C VAL A 203 -0.77 4.79 -9.72
N THR A 204 0.49 4.39 -9.89
CA THR A 204 1.62 4.92 -9.11
C THR A 204 1.85 6.39 -9.40
N GLY A 205 1.87 6.79 -10.67
CA GLY A 205 1.99 8.18 -11.10
C GLY A 205 0.86 9.04 -10.53
N LEU A 206 -0.38 8.57 -10.61
CA LEU A 206 -1.54 9.23 -10.03
C LEU A 206 -1.40 9.36 -8.50
N ALA A 207 -0.96 8.31 -7.81
CA ALA A 207 -0.74 8.33 -6.37
C ALA A 207 0.31 9.39 -5.99
N ILE A 208 1.41 9.49 -6.73
CA ILE A 208 2.46 10.49 -6.51
C ILE A 208 1.92 11.89 -6.76
N VAL A 209 1.31 12.15 -7.92
CA VAL A 209 0.78 13.48 -8.28
C VAL A 209 -0.20 13.97 -7.24
N LEU A 210 -1.17 13.14 -6.83
CA LEU A 210 -2.18 13.56 -5.86
C LEU A 210 -1.60 13.78 -4.46
N GLN A 211 -0.59 13.01 -4.06
CA GLN A 211 0.08 13.22 -2.78
C GLN A 211 0.93 14.49 -2.78
N VAL A 212 1.69 14.74 -3.85
CA VAL A 212 2.48 15.97 -4.02
C VAL A 212 1.54 17.17 -4.06
N ALA A 213 0.45 17.13 -4.83
CA ALA A 213 -0.54 18.21 -4.86
C ALA A 213 -1.17 18.46 -3.48
N GLY A 214 -1.51 17.41 -2.75
CA GLY A 214 -2.02 17.51 -1.38
C GLY A 214 -1.00 18.11 -0.41
N PHE A 215 0.28 17.75 -0.54
CA PHE A 215 1.39 18.27 0.25
C PHE A 215 1.65 19.76 -0.06
N VAL A 216 1.75 20.13 -1.35
CA VAL A 216 1.90 21.51 -1.82
C VAL A 216 0.74 22.38 -1.32
N LYS A 217 -0.51 21.92 -1.43
CA LYS A 217 -1.68 22.65 -0.89
C LYS A 217 -1.61 22.84 0.62
N THR A 218 -1.06 21.87 1.34
CA THR A 218 -0.88 21.95 2.80
C THR A 218 0.19 22.99 3.14
N ILE A 219 1.32 22.95 2.45
CA ILE A 219 2.45 23.89 2.63
C ILE A 219 2.09 25.31 2.21
N SER A 220 1.42 25.49 1.07
CA SER A 220 0.98 26.80 0.57
C SER A 220 0.00 27.50 1.53
N ARG A 221 -0.71 26.73 2.36
CA ARG A 221 -1.57 27.27 3.43
C ARG A 221 -0.81 27.59 4.72
N SER A 222 0.44 27.15 4.87
CA SER A 222 1.26 27.52 6.02
C SER A 222 1.66 28.99 5.92
N LYS A 223 1.40 29.76 6.99
CA LYS A 223 1.88 31.15 7.10
C LYS A 223 3.39 31.23 7.34
N ASN A 224 4.06 30.12 7.64
CA ASN A 224 5.47 30.09 7.99
C ASN A 224 6.35 29.80 6.76
N ARG A 225 7.20 30.76 6.39
CA ARG A 225 8.11 30.69 5.23
C ARG A 225 9.14 29.55 5.34
N LYS A 226 9.52 29.16 6.57
CA LYS A 226 10.46 28.04 6.81
C LYS A 226 9.86 26.70 6.39
N ASP A 227 8.59 26.47 6.67
CA ASP A 227 7.89 25.24 6.28
C ASP A 227 7.78 25.11 4.76
N LEU A 228 7.60 26.25 4.06
CA LEU A 228 7.57 26.30 2.60
C LEU A 228 8.93 25.95 1.98
N LEU A 229 10.02 26.51 2.50
CA LEU A 229 11.37 26.21 2.02
C LEU A 229 11.78 24.75 2.27
N ILE A 230 11.47 24.22 3.46
CA ILE A 230 11.72 22.80 3.77
C ILE A 230 10.90 21.89 2.85
N GLY A 231 9.62 22.21 2.63
CA GLY A 231 8.75 21.46 1.73
C GLY A 231 9.27 21.41 0.28
N LEU A 232 9.69 22.56 -0.25
CA LEU A 232 10.28 22.65 -1.59
C LEU A 232 11.62 21.90 -1.68
N ALA A 233 12.46 21.99 -0.65
CA ALA A 233 13.73 21.26 -0.59
C ALA A 233 13.53 19.74 -0.60
N ILE A 234 12.52 19.22 0.10
CA ILE A 234 12.18 17.79 0.09
C ILE A 234 11.74 17.34 -1.32
N ILE A 235 10.90 18.12 -1.99
CA ILE A 235 10.45 17.82 -3.36
C ILE A 235 11.64 17.83 -4.33
N ALA A 236 12.49 18.87 -4.25
CA ALA A 236 13.67 19.00 -5.10
C ALA A 236 14.66 17.84 -4.88
N LEU A 237 14.91 17.46 -3.62
CA LEU A 237 15.75 16.31 -3.28
C LEU A 237 15.16 14.99 -3.85
N GLY A 238 13.85 14.79 -3.74
CA GLY A 238 13.19 13.62 -4.32
C GLY A 238 13.34 13.52 -5.84
N LEU A 239 13.19 14.65 -6.55
CA LEU A 239 13.39 14.73 -7.99
C LEU A 239 14.87 14.49 -8.38
N LEU A 240 15.81 15.06 -7.62
CA LEU A 240 17.24 14.86 -7.82
C LEU A 240 17.64 13.39 -7.63
N LEU A 241 17.14 12.72 -6.60
CA LEU A 241 17.41 11.30 -6.36
C LEU A 241 16.81 10.42 -7.46
N ALA A 242 15.60 10.71 -7.91
CA ALA A 242 14.98 9.99 -9.03
C ALA A 242 15.78 10.17 -10.33
N TRP A 243 16.24 11.39 -10.61
CA TRP A 243 17.08 11.69 -11.76
C TRP A 243 18.46 11.02 -11.67
N ALA A 244 19.11 11.04 -10.49
CA ALA A 244 20.39 10.37 -10.25
C ALA A 244 20.27 8.85 -10.42
N SER A 245 19.18 8.26 -9.92
CA SER A 245 18.88 6.85 -10.12
C SER A 245 18.66 6.50 -11.60
N TYR A 246 17.95 7.35 -12.35
CA TYR A 246 17.70 7.13 -13.77
C TYR A 246 18.97 7.29 -14.62
N SER A 247 19.80 8.29 -14.32
CA SER A 247 21.05 8.58 -15.05
C SER A 247 22.20 7.62 -14.72
N GLY A 248 22.17 6.97 -13.54
CA GLY A 248 23.12 5.93 -13.17
C GLY A 248 22.82 4.55 -13.75
N MET A 249 21.54 4.24 -14.04
CA MET A 249 21.11 2.92 -14.56
C MET A 249 21.51 2.63 -16.02
N PHE A 250 21.99 3.61 -16.78
CA PHE A 250 22.42 3.45 -18.19
C PHE A 250 23.92 3.65 -18.42
N LYS A 251 24.74 3.62 -17.36
CA LYS A 251 26.19 3.83 -17.44
C LYS A 251 27.05 2.61 -17.05
N GLY A 252 26.45 1.43 -16.92
CA GLY A 252 27.17 0.18 -16.60
C GLY A 252 26.79 -0.92 -17.57
#